data_AF-A0A1Q7SQK0-F1
#
_entry.id   AF-A0A1Q7SQK0-F1
#
_cell.length_a   1.000
_cell.length_b   1.000
_cell.length_c   1.000
_cell.angle_alpha   90.00
_cell.angle_beta   90.00
_cell.angle_gamma   90.00
#
_symmetry.space_group_name_H-M   'P 1'
#
loop_
_entity.id
_entity.type
_entity.pdbx_description
1 polymer ?
#
loop_
_entity_poly.entity_id
_entity_poly.type
_entity_poly.pdbx_seq_one_letter_code
_entity_poly.pdbx_strand_id
1 'polypeptide(L)'
;MTIGYPDEIDSEASLAALRLSVAGTSIGADFIMARAMTLAGGVVGTSNIDNLSINGVPVPVTGDPNQTIGIPGGVLVINEQRVSADGTTVVNALHAIVDGVADVVVASATAGASGGNAKAAQATTF
;
A
#
# COMPACT_ATOMS: atom_id res chain seq x y z
N MET A 1 -10.99 4.62 -5.38
CA MET A 1 -12.44 4.78 -5.18
C MET A 1 -12.70 4.86 -3.69
N THR A 2 -13.68 5.67 -3.27
CA THR A 2 -14.10 5.77 -1.87
C THR A 2 -15.62 5.84 -1.86
N ILE A 3 -16.25 5.05 -1.00
CA ILE A 3 -17.68 5.09 -0.70
C ILE A 3 -17.82 5.35 0.80
N GLY A 4 -18.77 6.21 1.17
CA GLY A 4 -19.14 6.46 2.56
C GLY A 4 -20.61 6.18 2.82
N TYR A 5 -20.88 5.59 3.96
CA TYR A 5 -22.17 5.32 4.57
C TYR A 5 -22.24 6.05 5.93
N PRO A 6 -23.42 6.13 6.57
CA PRO A 6 -23.55 6.80 7.88
C PRO A 6 -22.63 6.23 8.98
N ASP A 7 -22.27 4.96 8.88
CA ASP A 7 -21.52 4.19 9.89
C ASP A 7 -20.31 3.43 9.31
N GLU A 8 -20.04 3.60 8.03
CA GLU A 8 -18.96 2.89 7.33
C GLU A 8 -18.27 3.77 6.29
N ILE A 9 -16.95 3.68 6.19
CA ILE A 9 -16.19 4.22 5.07
C ILE A 9 -15.39 3.07 4.45
N ASP A 10 -15.48 2.93 3.14
CA ASP A 10 -14.74 1.94 2.36
C ASP A 10 -13.94 2.66 1.26
N SER A 11 -12.64 2.37 1.19
CA SER A 11 -11.74 2.96 0.21
C SER A 11 -10.87 1.89 -0.41
N GLU A 12 -10.76 1.95 -1.73
CA GLU A 12 -10.00 1.00 -2.54
C GLU A 12 -9.14 1.74 -3.55
N ALA A 13 -7.87 1.37 -3.64
CA ALA A 13 -6.97 1.80 -4.71
C ALA A 13 -6.39 0.59 -5.41
N SER A 14 -6.34 0.61 -6.74
CA SER A 14 -5.74 -0.47 -7.51
C SER A 14 -4.90 0.05 -8.68
N LEU A 15 -3.92 -0.76 -9.06
CA LEU A 15 -3.03 -0.57 -10.19
C LEU A 15 -2.90 -1.91 -10.93
N ALA A 16 -3.19 -1.89 -12.24
CA ALA A 16 -3.26 -3.09 -13.07
C ALA A 16 -1.90 -3.60 -13.60
N ALA A 17 -0.82 -2.86 -13.41
CA ALA A 17 0.55 -3.33 -13.68
C ALA A 17 1.54 -2.33 -13.07
N LEU A 18 2.47 -2.82 -12.25
CA LEU A 18 3.58 -2.03 -11.73
C LEU A 18 4.86 -2.38 -12.49
N ARG A 19 5.56 -1.33 -12.93
CA ARG A 19 6.94 -1.40 -13.42
C ARG A 19 7.72 -0.22 -12.84
N LEU A 20 8.15 -0.37 -11.59
CA LEU A 20 8.92 0.65 -10.88
C LEU A 20 10.42 0.33 -10.99
N SER A 21 11.23 1.35 -11.28
CA SER A 21 12.68 1.27 -11.19
C SER A 21 13.17 2.39 -10.28
N VAL A 22 13.79 2.03 -9.17
CA VAL A 22 14.28 2.98 -8.15
C VAL A 22 15.66 2.55 -7.67
N ALA A 23 16.64 3.46 -7.72
CA ALA A 23 18.04 3.20 -7.35
C ALA A 23 18.65 1.90 -7.94
N GLY A 24 18.31 1.56 -9.18
CA GLY A 24 18.79 0.33 -9.84
C GLY A 24 18.07 -0.95 -9.41
N THR A 25 17.06 -0.87 -8.54
CA THR A 25 16.16 -1.96 -8.17
C THR A 25 14.88 -1.87 -8.98
N SER A 26 14.53 -2.94 -9.70
CA SER A 26 13.23 -3.04 -10.37
C SER A 26 12.20 -3.74 -9.49
N ILE A 27 11.03 -3.15 -9.30
CA ILE A 27 9.90 -3.73 -8.59
C ILE A 27 8.75 -3.89 -9.59
N GLY A 28 8.26 -5.11 -9.75
CA GLY A 28 7.19 -5.46 -10.68
C GLY A 28 6.05 -6.20 -10.00
N ALA A 29 4.82 -5.99 -10.47
CA ALA A 29 3.64 -6.75 -10.07
C ALA A 29 2.58 -6.66 -11.18
N ASP A 30 1.76 -7.70 -11.34
CA ASP A 30 0.72 -7.76 -12.37
C ASP A 30 -0.60 -7.16 -11.88
N PHE A 31 -0.81 -7.10 -10.57
CA PHE A 31 -1.93 -6.38 -9.98
C PHE A 31 -1.57 -5.98 -8.56
N ILE A 32 -2.01 -4.79 -8.16
CA ILE A 32 -1.83 -4.28 -6.81
C ILE A 32 -3.14 -3.62 -6.40
N MET A 33 -3.65 -3.97 -5.23
CA MET A 33 -4.80 -3.33 -4.61
C MET A 33 -4.59 -3.16 -3.11
N ALA A 34 -5.04 -2.02 -2.60
CA ALA A 34 -5.19 -1.78 -1.17
C ALA A 34 -6.65 -1.44 -0.89
N ARG A 35 -7.16 -1.96 0.22
CA ARG A 35 -8.48 -1.64 0.75
C ARG A 35 -8.38 -1.28 2.22
N ALA A 36 -9.01 -0.16 2.58
CA ALA A 36 -9.20 0.30 3.94
C ALA A 36 -10.69 0.47 4.19
N MET A 37 -11.18 -0.11 5.28
CA MET A 37 -12.57 -0.05 5.70
C MET A 37 -12.64 0.30 7.18
N THR A 38 -13.57 1.18 7.53
CA THR A 38 -13.91 1.47 8.92
C THR A 38 -15.38 1.21 9.13
N LEU A 39 -15.72 0.38 10.13
CA LEU A 39 -17.08 0.12 10.58
C LEU A 39 -17.25 0.70 11.99
N ALA A 40 -18.51 0.95 12.39
CA ALA A 40 -18.84 1.29 13.77
C ALA A 40 -18.35 0.19 14.76
N GLY A 41 -17.14 0.37 15.29
CA GLY A 41 -16.50 -0.54 16.25
C GLY A 41 -15.21 -1.22 15.78
N GLY A 42 -14.74 -0.98 14.55
CA GLY A 42 -13.49 -1.59 14.10
C GLY A 42 -12.98 -1.08 12.75
N VAL A 43 -11.74 -1.47 12.44
CA VAL A 43 -11.06 -1.13 11.19
C VAL A 43 -10.55 -2.39 10.53
N VAL A 44 -10.61 -2.43 9.20
CA VAL A 44 -10.12 -3.56 8.40
C VAL A 44 -9.22 -2.99 7.31
N GLY A 45 -8.00 -3.53 7.23
CA GLY A 45 -7.06 -3.25 6.16
C GLY A 45 -6.66 -4.52 5.44
N THR A 46 -6.64 -4.49 4.10
CA THR A 46 -6.17 -5.62 3.29
C THR A 46 -5.46 -5.13 2.03
N SER A 47 -4.57 -5.96 1.49
CA SER A 47 -4.00 -5.75 0.17
C SER A 47 -4.03 -7.04 -0.64
N ASN A 48 -4.13 -6.91 -1.95
CA ASN A 48 -3.96 -8.02 -2.89
C ASN A 48 -2.86 -7.66 -3.90
N ILE A 49 -1.88 -8.53 -4.06
CA ILE A 49 -0.70 -8.28 -4.90
C ILE A 49 -0.38 -9.54 -5.68
N ASP A 50 -0.49 -9.45 -6.99
CA ASP A 50 -0.27 -10.58 -7.89
C ASP A 50 1.12 -10.49 -8.53
N ASN A 51 1.85 -11.61 -8.50
CA ASN A 51 3.14 -11.78 -9.17
C ASN A 51 4.20 -10.73 -8.79
N LEU A 52 4.29 -10.37 -7.50
CA LEU A 52 5.32 -9.46 -7.00
C LEU A 52 6.72 -10.02 -7.28
N SER A 53 7.58 -9.19 -7.85
CA SER A 53 8.98 -9.52 -8.08
C SER A 53 9.90 -8.34 -7.86
N ILE A 54 11.12 -8.64 -7.41
CA ILE A 54 12.21 -7.68 -7.25
C ILE A 54 13.38 -8.17 -8.10
N ASN A 55 13.85 -7.35 -9.03
CA ASN A 55 14.88 -7.70 -10.02
C ASN A 55 14.60 -9.03 -10.76
N GLY A 56 13.31 -9.30 -11.03
CA GLY A 56 12.85 -10.54 -11.67
C GLY A 56 12.76 -11.77 -10.76
N VAL A 57 13.13 -11.65 -9.49
CA VAL A 57 12.98 -12.72 -8.49
C VAL A 57 11.61 -12.61 -7.81
N PRO A 58 10.78 -13.67 -7.82
CA PRO A 58 9.48 -13.64 -7.14
C PRO A 58 9.61 -13.40 -5.63
N VAL A 59 8.72 -12.58 -5.08
CA VAL A 59 8.62 -12.30 -3.64
C VAL A 59 7.31 -12.88 -3.12
N PRO A 60 7.33 -13.77 -2.12
CA PRO A 60 6.11 -14.29 -1.51
C PRO A 60 5.42 -13.19 -0.71
N VAL A 61 4.13 -12.99 -0.97
CA VAL A 61 3.26 -12.10 -0.19
C VAL A 61 2.52 -12.96 0.83
N THR A 62 2.78 -12.75 2.13
CA THR A 62 2.18 -13.59 3.18
C THR A 62 0.73 -13.20 3.50
N GLY A 63 0.35 -11.97 3.17
CA GLY A 63 -0.92 -11.37 3.57
C GLY A 63 -0.89 -10.75 4.96
N ASP A 64 0.17 -10.96 5.74
CA ASP A 64 0.35 -10.31 7.04
C ASP A 64 0.53 -8.80 6.86
N PRO A 65 0.03 -7.97 7.80
CA PRO A 65 0.27 -6.54 7.77
C PRO A 65 1.76 -6.23 8.01
N ASN A 66 2.27 -5.24 7.29
CA ASN A 66 3.62 -4.69 7.42
C ASN A 66 4.74 -5.71 7.17
N GLN A 67 4.56 -6.61 6.21
CA GLN A 67 5.64 -7.52 5.77
C GLN A 67 6.78 -6.70 5.16
N THR A 68 8.02 -6.91 5.61
CA THR A 68 9.18 -6.13 5.14
C THR A 68 10.14 -6.99 4.31
N ILE A 69 10.66 -6.41 3.22
CA ILE A 69 11.67 -7.00 2.36
C ILE A 69 12.79 -5.98 2.18
N GLY A 70 14.02 -6.35 2.52
CA GLY A 70 15.18 -5.51 2.27
C GLY A 70 15.44 -5.36 0.77
N ILE A 71 15.72 -4.15 0.32
CA ILE A 71 16.17 -3.84 -1.05
C ILE A 71 17.46 -3.03 -0.99
N PRO A 72 18.28 -3.01 -2.07
CA PRO A 72 19.46 -2.17 -2.12
C PRO A 72 19.14 -0.71 -1.77
N GLY A 73 19.78 -0.19 -0.71
CA GLY A 73 19.59 1.19 -0.26
C GLY A 73 18.30 1.47 0.53
N GLY A 74 17.53 0.46 0.92
CA GLY A 74 16.35 0.68 1.74
C GLY A 74 15.45 -0.54 1.97
N VAL A 75 14.14 -0.32 2.01
CA VAL A 75 13.14 -1.34 2.35
C VAL A 75 11.90 -1.22 1.48
N LEU A 76 11.32 -2.38 1.14
CA LEU A 76 9.96 -2.49 0.64
C LEU A 76 9.06 -3.01 1.76
N VAL A 77 8.04 -2.24 2.13
CA VAL A 77 6.97 -2.67 3.02
C VAL A 77 5.77 -3.10 2.18
N ILE A 78 5.32 -4.32 2.39
CA ILE A 78 4.18 -4.96 1.73
C ILE A 78 3.02 -4.96 2.72
N ASN A 79 1.82 -4.63 2.23
CA ASN A 79 0.62 -4.52 3.06
C ASN A 79 0.86 -3.62 4.28
N GLU A 80 1.44 -2.43 4.08
CA GLU A 80 1.67 -1.50 5.17
C GLU A 80 0.32 -1.02 5.72
N GLN A 81 0.06 -1.27 6.99
CA GLN A 81 -1.16 -0.86 7.67
C GLN A 81 -0.84 -0.02 8.88
N ARG A 82 -1.45 1.17 8.94
CA ARG A 82 -1.29 2.12 10.04
C ARG A 82 -2.67 2.54 10.53
N VAL A 83 -2.93 2.32 11.82
CA VAL A 83 -4.17 2.73 12.48
C VAL A 83 -3.84 3.87 13.44
N SER A 84 -4.48 5.02 13.22
CA SER A 84 -4.39 6.21 14.06
C SER A 84 -5.29 6.09 15.30
N ALA A 85 -5.05 6.93 16.31
CA ALA A 85 -5.82 6.92 17.56
C ALA A 85 -7.32 7.24 17.37
N ASP A 86 -7.68 7.93 16.29
CA ASP A 86 -9.05 8.24 15.89
C ASP A 86 -9.72 7.11 15.08
N GLY A 87 -9.04 5.98 14.90
CA GLY A 87 -9.51 4.87 14.08
C GLY A 87 -9.31 5.08 12.57
N THR A 88 -8.68 6.16 12.14
CA THR A 88 -8.32 6.32 10.72
C THR A 88 -7.25 5.29 10.35
N THR A 89 -7.56 4.46 9.37
CA THR A 89 -6.69 3.40 8.86
C THR A 89 -6.17 3.75 7.49
N VAL A 90 -4.85 3.69 7.33
CA VAL A 90 -4.17 3.81 6.04
C VAL A 90 -3.59 2.45 5.69
N VAL A 91 -3.87 2.01 4.47
CA VAL A 91 -3.34 0.78 3.89
C VAL A 91 -2.61 1.12 2.61
N ASN A 92 -1.32 0.81 2.56
CA ASN A 92 -0.52 0.86 1.34
C ASN A 92 -0.21 -0.56 0.92
N ALA A 93 -0.53 -0.93 -0.31
CA ALA A 93 -0.21 -2.28 -0.78
C ALA A 93 1.32 -2.45 -0.89
N LEU A 94 2.01 -1.47 -1.46
CA LEU A 94 3.47 -1.38 -1.45
C LEU A 94 3.94 0.00 -1.01
N HIS A 95 4.99 0.05 -0.20
CA HIS A 95 5.70 1.26 0.19
C HIS A 95 7.20 1.01 0.10
N ALA A 96 7.84 1.56 -0.95
CA ALA A 96 9.27 1.45 -1.18
C ALA A 96 9.96 2.73 -0.69
N ILE A 97 10.86 2.56 0.27
CA ILE A 97 11.69 3.64 0.82
C ILE A 97 13.13 3.33 0.44
N VAL A 98 13.76 4.24 -0.29
CA VAL A 98 15.18 4.18 -0.63
C VAL A 98 15.86 5.44 -0.13
N ASP A 99 16.75 5.26 0.84
CA ASP A 99 17.34 6.34 1.61
C ASP A 99 18.07 7.34 0.72
N GLY A 100 17.69 8.62 0.81
CA GLY A 100 18.27 9.70 0.02
C GLY A 100 17.96 9.62 -1.48
N VAL A 101 17.02 8.76 -1.91
CA VAL A 101 16.63 8.62 -3.32
C VAL A 101 15.13 8.85 -3.50
N ALA A 102 14.29 8.02 -2.90
CA ALA A 102 12.85 8.10 -3.12
C ALA A 102 12.02 7.45 -2.01
N ASP A 103 10.78 7.93 -1.90
CA ASP A 103 9.69 7.36 -1.11
C ASP A 103 8.51 7.16 -2.07
N VAL A 104 8.14 5.90 -2.30
CA VAL A 104 7.13 5.51 -3.30
C VAL A 104 6.06 4.65 -2.66
N VAL A 105 4.81 5.11 -2.72
CA VAL A 105 3.62 4.38 -2.29
C VAL A 105 2.82 3.96 -3.51
N VAL A 106 2.47 2.67 -3.59
CA VAL A 106 1.64 2.12 -4.66
C VAL A 106 0.39 1.48 -4.06
N ALA A 107 -0.75 1.87 -4.61
CA ALA A 107 -2.09 1.61 -4.11
C ALA A 107 -2.23 1.95 -2.61
N SER A 108 -2.67 3.18 -2.33
CA SER A 108 -2.96 3.67 -0.99
C SER A 108 -4.46 3.86 -0.82
N ALA A 109 -5.02 3.31 0.25
CA ALA A 109 -6.39 3.51 0.67
C ALA A 109 -6.43 4.03 2.11
N THR A 110 -7.34 4.95 2.39
CA THR A 110 -7.57 5.51 3.72
C THR A 110 -9.06 5.44 4.03
N ALA A 111 -9.42 5.00 5.22
CA ALA A 111 -10.77 5.06 5.73
C ALA A 111 -10.74 5.46 7.21
N GLY A 112 -11.64 6.33 7.64
CA GLY A 112 -11.70 6.85 8.99
C GLY A 112 -12.95 7.71 9.23
N ALA A 113 -13.20 8.06 10.49
CA ALA A 113 -14.30 8.96 10.84
C ALA A 113 -14.19 10.35 10.17
N SER A 114 -12.99 10.73 9.76
CA SER A 114 -12.69 11.98 9.02
C SER A 114 -12.93 11.87 7.50
N GLY A 115 -13.26 10.68 6.98
CA GLY A 115 -13.50 10.42 5.56
C GLY A 115 -12.57 9.33 5.00
N GLY A 116 -12.54 9.22 3.67
CA GLY A 116 -11.69 8.26 2.97
C GLY A 116 -10.94 8.84 1.78
N ASN A 117 -9.87 8.16 1.37
CA ASN A 117 -9.06 8.54 0.21
C ASN A 117 -8.52 7.29 -0.49
N ALA A 118 -8.25 7.41 -1.79
CA ALA A 118 -7.63 6.34 -2.56
C ALA A 118 -6.72 6.90 -3.65
N LYS A 119 -5.50 6.37 -3.78
CA LYS A 119 -4.49 6.77 -4.77
C LYS A 119 -3.79 5.54 -5.35
N ALA A 120 -3.75 5.43 -6.68
CA ALA A 120 -3.11 4.28 -7.34
C ALA A 120 -1.58 4.28 -7.20
N ALA A 121 -0.94 5.45 -7.22
CA ALA A 121 0.50 5.60 -6.96
C ALA A 121 0.82 7.04 -6.52
N GLN A 122 1.85 7.20 -5.70
CA GLN A 122 2.46 8.47 -5.32
C GLN A 122 3.96 8.24 -5.13
N ALA A 123 4.79 9.15 -5.64
CA ALA A 123 6.24 9.09 -5.50
C ALA A 123 6.78 10.47 -5.12
N THR A 124 7.72 10.48 -4.18
CA THR A 124 8.52 11.64 -3.80
C THR A 124 9.98 11.29 -3.98
N THR A 125 10.78 12.23 -4.50
CA THR A 125 12.22 12.08 -4.71
C THR A 125 12.95 13.08 -3.83
N PHE A 126 14.09 12.69 -3.27
CA PHE A 126 14.88 13.51 -2.33
C PHE A 126 16.13 14.11 -2.97
#